data_AF-A0A949RRT6-F1
#
_entry.id   AF-A0A949RRT6-F1
#
_cell.length_a   1.000
_cell.length_b   1.000
_cell.length_c   1.000
_cell.angle_alpha   90.00
_cell.angle_beta   90.00
_cell.angle_gamma   90.00
#
_symmetry.space_group_name_H-M   'P 1'
#
loop_
_entity.id
_entity.type
_entity.pdbx_description
1 polymer ?
#
loop_
_entity_poly.entity_id
_entity_poly.type
_entity_poly.pdbx_seq_one_letter_code
_entity_poly.pdbx_strand_id
1 'polypeptide(L)'
;MLRLTTIVLSLSLFLVSCKSLVDATPPNATIATTIEPSYVLPPGSTQTPNVTAVPTNTVSTSPTLNENQKEEYIFSQLDNNGGCDLPCWWGIIPGKALWSDVSTNFAGLGFRSSQIKGTSKFGMGGFALFSINTYSSVVYDVESNVIQSISITVDGALEPEKFQEAYFYYSPDEILKNYGQPSKILLDIPAYGYGDKVGYSFWMFYEHRGFLVVYSGATQRMEPLSICPSFVYDQSKSRIHLYVKSSNFNLSLDVLSNSGHTKAKSFEEATGKSVSEYYYDVESNPANICFTTPSNLWP
;
A
#
# COMPACT_ATOMS: atom_id res chain seq x y z
N MET A 1 36.56 -19.06 50.94
CA MET A 1 38.01 -18.77 50.84
C MET A 1 38.39 -18.72 49.36
N LEU A 2 39.23 -17.73 48.99
CA LEU A 2 39.88 -17.48 47.68
C LEU A 2 39.00 -16.89 46.55
N ARG A 3 39.05 -15.55 46.35
CA ARG A 3 39.93 -14.73 45.47
C ARG A 3 39.23 -14.50 44.11
N LEU A 4 38.56 -13.38 43.82
CA LEU A 4 39.00 -11.98 43.67
C LEU A 4 40.15 -11.80 42.66
N THR A 5 39.81 -11.50 41.41
CA THR A 5 40.69 -10.75 40.49
C THR A 5 39.87 -9.87 39.56
N THR A 6 39.89 -8.59 39.88
CA THR A 6 39.49 -7.42 39.10
C THR A 6 40.38 -7.31 37.86
N ILE A 7 39.81 -7.07 36.68
CA ILE A 7 40.55 -6.56 35.52
C ILE A 7 39.96 -5.20 35.13
N VAL A 8 40.88 -4.26 35.01
CA VAL A 8 40.74 -2.81 34.95
C VAL A 8 40.96 -2.36 33.49
N LEU A 9 40.19 -1.33 33.10
CA LEU A 9 40.38 -0.32 32.04
C LEU A 9 41.10 -0.70 30.73
N SER A 10 40.42 -0.41 29.62
CA SER A 10 41.07 0.13 28.42
C SER A 10 40.14 1.14 27.74
N LEU A 11 40.26 2.39 28.18
CA LEU A 11 39.76 3.59 27.54
C LEU A 11 40.59 3.85 26.28
N SER A 12 39.97 3.94 25.11
CA SER A 12 40.63 4.44 23.90
C SER A 12 39.68 5.36 23.13
N LEU A 13 39.83 6.65 23.42
CA LEU A 13 39.40 7.77 22.58
C LEU A 13 39.99 7.59 21.17
N PHE A 14 39.14 7.55 20.15
CA PHE A 14 39.51 8.02 18.81
C PHE A 14 38.53 9.11 18.38
N LEU A 15 38.85 10.34 18.79
CA LEU A 15 38.40 11.54 18.11
C LEU A 15 39.25 11.69 16.84
N VAL A 16 38.71 11.32 15.68
CA VAL A 16 39.27 11.74 14.40
C VAL A 16 38.24 12.60 13.68
N SER A 17 38.45 13.91 13.84
CA SER A 17 37.86 14.96 13.02
C SER A 17 38.52 14.94 11.65
N CYS A 18 37.73 14.74 10.59
CA CYS A 18 38.12 15.14 9.23
C CYS A 18 37.06 16.06 8.66
N LYS A 19 37.31 17.36 8.79
CA LYS A 19 36.79 18.37 7.87
C LYS A 19 37.46 18.17 6.51
N SER A 20 36.68 18.15 5.44
CA SER A 20 37.10 18.71 4.15
C SER A 20 35.88 19.23 3.41
N LEU A 21 35.78 20.56 3.42
CA LEU A 21 35.00 21.35 2.48
C LEU A 21 35.71 21.25 1.13
N VAL A 22 35.06 20.64 0.13
CA VAL A 22 35.38 20.89 -1.27
C VAL A 22 34.05 21.09 -1.99
N ASP A 23 33.70 22.36 -2.12
CA ASP A 23 32.68 22.86 -3.01
C ASP A 23 33.26 22.80 -4.44
N ALA A 24 32.85 21.79 -5.20
CA ALA A 24 33.23 21.64 -6.60
C ALA A 24 32.02 22.00 -7.46
N THR A 25 31.93 23.28 -7.79
CA THR A 25 31.02 23.80 -8.81
C THR A 25 31.34 23.15 -10.16
N PRO A 26 30.42 22.43 -10.81
CA PRO A 26 30.67 21.90 -12.15
C PRO A 26 30.73 23.06 -13.16
N PRO A 27 31.67 23.03 -14.13
CA PRO A 27 31.73 24.02 -15.17
C PRO A 27 30.48 23.94 -16.05
N ASN A 28 29.80 25.08 -16.17
CA ASN A 28 28.69 25.30 -17.07
C ASN A 28 29.16 25.12 -18.53
N ALA A 29 29.01 23.90 -19.06
CA ALA A 29 29.32 23.60 -20.46
C ALA A 29 28.22 24.21 -21.34
N THR A 30 28.53 25.37 -21.93
CA THR A 30 27.72 25.98 -23.00
C THR A 30 27.83 25.10 -24.25
N ILE A 31 26.80 24.29 -24.50
CA ILE A 31 26.66 23.54 -25.75
C ILE A 31 26.27 24.53 -26.85
N ALA A 32 27.19 24.82 -27.76
CA ALA A 32 26.91 25.56 -28.98
C ALA A 32 26.13 24.67 -29.94
N THR A 33 24.84 24.97 -30.13
CA THR A 33 23.98 24.30 -31.11
C THR A 33 24.46 24.69 -32.52
N THR A 34 25.15 23.77 -33.18
CA THR A 34 25.50 23.90 -34.59
C THR A 34 24.24 23.62 -35.41
N ILE A 35 23.76 24.64 -36.11
CA ILE A 35 22.58 24.57 -36.97
C ILE A 35 23.02 23.91 -38.27
N GLU A 36 22.66 22.64 -38.46
CA GLU A 36 22.90 21.93 -39.72
C GLU A 36 21.92 22.46 -40.79
N PRO A 37 22.39 22.81 -41.99
CA PRO A 37 21.53 23.32 -43.06
C PRO A 37 20.54 22.24 -43.52
N SER A 38 19.25 22.54 -43.34
CA SER A 38 18.15 21.70 -43.80
C SER A 38 18.11 21.68 -45.33
N TYR A 39 18.40 20.51 -45.90
CA TYR A 39 18.21 20.25 -47.33
C TYR A 39 16.71 20.11 -47.63
N VAL A 40 16.18 21.08 -48.37
CA VAL A 40 14.82 21.06 -48.91
C VAL A 40 14.80 20.05 -50.06
N LEU A 41 14.14 18.90 -49.84
CA LEU A 41 13.90 17.92 -50.90
C LEU A 41 12.83 18.45 -51.89
N PRO A 42 12.99 18.19 -53.19
CA PRO A 42 12.01 18.58 -54.20
C PRO A 42 10.67 17.85 -53.99
N PRO A 43 9.54 18.44 -54.46
CA PRO A 43 8.22 17.85 -54.33
C PRO A 43 8.15 16.52 -55.09
N GLY A 44 8.23 15.42 -54.35
CA GLY A 44 7.99 14.08 -54.86
C GLY A 44 6.52 13.91 -55.22
N SER A 45 6.25 13.32 -56.39
CA SER A 45 4.91 12.99 -56.87
C SER A 45 4.16 12.15 -55.85
N THR A 46 3.13 12.74 -55.25
CA THR A 46 2.22 12.08 -54.30
C THR A 46 1.40 11.03 -55.05
N GLN A 47 1.81 9.77 -54.96
CA GLN A 47 0.97 8.66 -55.42
C GLN A 47 -0.20 8.52 -54.44
N THR A 48 -1.41 8.69 -54.97
CA THR A 48 -2.66 8.46 -54.24
C THR A 48 -2.68 7.01 -53.74
N PRO A 49 -2.69 6.77 -52.41
CA PRO A 49 -2.71 5.42 -51.88
C PRO A 49 -4.01 4.73 -52.27
N ASN A 50 -3.88 3.59 -52.95
CA ASN A 50 -5.01 2.74 -53.28
C ASN A 50 -5.61 2.21 -51.98
N VAL A 51 -6.85 2.61 -51.68
CA VAL A 51 -7.57 2.25 -50.45
C VAL A 51 -7.83 0.75 -50.48
N THR A 52 -6.91 -0.01 -49.89
CA THR A 52 -7.07 -1.43 -49.64
C THR A 52 -8.06 -1.55 -48.49
N ALA A 53 -9.19 -2.22 -48.73
CA ALA A 53 -10.19 -2.47 -47.70
C ALA A 53 -9.50 -3.17 -46.52
N VAL A 54 -9.31 -2.43 -45.42
CA VAL A 54 -8.72 -2.94 -44.19
C VAL A 54 -9.70 -3.98 -43.66
N PRO A 55 -9.26 -5.22 -43.36
CA PRO A 55 -10.14 -6.21 -42.76
C PRO A 55 -10.75 -5.62 -41.48
N THR A 56 -12.08 -5.50 -41.47
CA THR A 56 -12.83 -5.11 -40.29
C THR A 56 -12.63 -6.20 -39.26
N ASN A 57 -11.70 -5.98 -38.32
CA ASN A 57 -11.52 -6.85 -37.18
C ASN A 57 -12.81 -6.83 -36.37
N THR A 58 -13.63 -7.88 -36.53
CA THR A 58 -14.79 -8.14 -35.68
C THR A 58 -14.25 -8.43 -34.28
N VAL A 59 -14.22 -7.41 -33.43
CA VAL A 59 -13.80 -7.53 -32.03
C VAL A 59 -14.76 -8.49 -31.35
N SER A 60 -14.31 -9.72 -31.14
CA SER A 60 -15.07 -10.76 -30.44
C SER A 60 -15.15 -10.40 -28.97
N THR A 61 -16.30 -9.89 -28.54
CA THR A 61 -16.56 -9.40 -27.17
C THR A 61 -16.92 -10.53 -26.20
N SER A 62 -16.13 -11.60 -26.17
CA SER A 62 -16.26 -12.62 -25.11
C SER A 62 -15.31 -12.28 -23.97
N PRO A 63 -15.80 -12.14 -22.71
CA PRO A 63 -14.91 -11.99 -21.57
C PRO A 63 -13.95 -13.19 -21.53
N THR A 64 -12.64 -12.91 -21.53
CA THR A 64 -11.65 -13.95 -21.83
C THR A 64 -11.41 -14.91 -20.66
N LEU A 65 -11.59 -14.45 -19.42
CA LEU A 65 -11.31 -15.26 -18.24
C LEU A 65 -12.58 -15.78 -17.56
N ASN A 66 -12.60 -17.09 -17.30
CA ASN A 66 -13.53 -17.68 -16.35
C ASN A 66 -13.12 -17.36 -14.90
N GLU A 67 -13.95 -17.71 -13.91
CA GLU A 67 -13.70 -17.35 -12.51
C GLU A 67 -12.37 -17.92 -11.96
N ASN A 68 -12.00 -19.15 -12.31
CA ASN A 68 -10.72 -19.72 -11.87
C ASN A 68 -9.53 -18.96 -12.46
N GLN A 69 -9.61 -18.58 -13.73
CA GLN A 69 -8.55 -17.80 -14.40
C GLN A 69 -8.44 -16.38 -13.82
N LYS A 70 -9.55 -15.77 -13.41
CA LYS A 70 -9.52 -14.47 -12.70
C LYS A 70 -8.85 -14.60 -11.34
N GLU A 71 -9.16 -15.67 -10.60
CA GLU A 71 -8.55 -15.96 -9.31
C GLU A 71 -7.04 -16.19 -9.45
N GLU A 72 -6.59 -16.99 -10.42
CA GLU A 72 -5.16 -17.15 -10.75
C GLU A 72 -4.49 -15.81 -11.12
N TYR A 73 -5.17 -14.98 -11.91
CA TYR A 73 -4.68 -13.63 -12.22
C TYR A 73 -4.52 -12.81 -10.95
N ILE A 74 -5.52 -12.77 -10.05
CA ILE A 74 -5.44 -11.99 -8.81
C ILE A 74 -4.30 -12.50 -7.93
N PHE A 75 -4.14 -13.82 -7.74
CA PHE A 75 -3.01 -14.36 -6.98
C PHE A 75 -1.67 -13.90 -7.57
N SER A 76 -1.50 -13.96 -8.89
CA SER A 76 -0.27 -13.48 -9.54
C SER A 76 0.00 -11.99 -9.28
N GLN A 77 -1.05 -11.17 -9.11
CA GLN A 77 -0.89 -9.76 -8.78
C GLN A 77 -0.59 -9.54 -7.29
N LEU A 78 -1.07 -10.41 -6.41
CA LEU A 78 -0.81 -10.32 -4.96
C LEU A 78 0.63 -10.71 -4.61
N ASP A 79 1.22 -11.68 -5.32
CA ASP A 79 2.57 -12.20 -5.04
C ASP A 79 3.66 -11.11 -5.06
N ASN A 80 3.53 -10.10 -5.91
CA ASN A 80 4.55 -9.05 -6.08
C ASN A 80 3.97 -7.66 -6.36
N ASN A 81 2.70 -7.44 -6.03
CA ASN A 81 1.97 -6.20 -6.31
C ASN A 81 2.02 -5.76 -7.80
N GLY A 82 2.05 -6.72 -8.73
CA GLY A 82 2.20 -6.44 -10.16
C GLY A 82 3.57 -5.88 -10.54
N GLY A 83 4.61 -6.16 -9.75
CA GLY A 83 5.99 -5.75 -10.01
C GLY A 83 6.30 -4.29 -9.68
N CYS A 84 5.54 -3.65 -8.79
CA CYS A 84 5.81 -2.30 -8.33
C CYS A 84 5.61 -2.15 -6.82
N ASP A 85 6.31 -1.19 -6.21
CA ASP A 85 6.11 -0.84 -4.81
C ASP A 85 4.99 0.18 -4.62
N LEU A 86 4.36 0.17 -3.45
CA LEU A 86 3.40 1.20 -3.05
C LEU A 86 4.03 2.60 -3.18
N PRO A 87 3.28 3.59 -3.69
CA PRO A 87 1.82 3.65 -3.82
C PRO A 87 1.25 3.09 -5.13
N CYS A 88 2.07 2.43 -5.95
CA CYS A 88 1.56 1.70 -7.11
C CYS A 88 0.77 0.46 -6.62
N TRP A 89 -0.37 0.18 -7.25
CA TRP A 89 -1.15 -1.02 -6.95
C TRP A 89 -1.40 -1.80 -8.25
N TRP A 90 -0.81 -2.98 -8.36
CA TRP A 90 -0.89 -3.85 -9.55
C TRP A 90 -0.51 -3.12 -10.86
N GLY A 91 0.57 -2.34 -10.83
CA GLY A 91 1.03 -1.52 -11.96
C GLY A 91 0.29 -0.19 -12.15
N ILE A 92 -0.78 0.07 -11.37
CA ILE A 92 -1.55 1.31 -11.47
C ILE A 92 -0.92 2.36 -10.57
N ILE A 93 -0.38 3.42 -11.19
CA ILE A 93 0.26 4.54 -10.48
C ILE A 93 -0.72 5.71 -10.40
N PRO A 94 -1.21 6.08 -9.20
CA PRO A 94 -2.05 7.26 -9.02
C PRO A 94 -1.36 8.54 -9.52
N GLY A 95 -2.12 9.41 -10.18
CA GLY A 95 -1.67 10.64 -10.82
C GLY A 95 -1.08 10.45 -12.22
N LYS A 96 -0.92 9.20 -12.68
CA LYS A 96 -0.38 8.87 -14.01
C LYS A 96 -1.31 7.98 -14.82
N ALA A 97 -1.90 6.97 -14.18
CA ALA A 97 -2.77 6.02 -14.86
C ALA A 97 -4.09 6.67 -15.29
N LEU A 98 -4.49 6.40 -16.54
CA LEU A 98 -5.78 6.83 -17.07
C LEU A 98 -6.87 5.82 -16.70
N TRP A 99 -8.03 6.31 -16.27
CA TRP A 99 -9.17 5.46 -15.94
C TRP A 99 -9.69 4.71 -17.17
N SER A 100 -9.70 5.33 -18.35
CA SER A 100 -10.03 4.67 -19.61
C SER A 100 -9.22 3.39 -19.82
N ASP A 101 -7.90 3.47 -19.64
CA ASP A 101 -6.99 2.36 -19.92
C ASP A 101 -7.18 1.25 -18.89
N VAL A 102 -7.25 1.62 -17.61
CA VAL A 102 -7.48 0.68 -16.51
C VAL A 102 -8.83 -0.04 -16.67
N SER A 103 -9.91 0.71 -16.89
CA SER A 103 -11.25 0.12 -17.04
C SER A 103 -11.37 -0.77 -18.28
N THR A 104 -10.78 -0.40 -19.42
CA THR A 104 -10.73 -1.24 -20.62
C THR A 104 -9.95 -2.53 -20.38
N ASN A 105 -8.78 -2.45 -19.74
CA ASN A 105 -7.95 -3.62 -19.45
C ASN A 105 -8.68 -4.60 -18.53
N PHE A 106 -9.25 -4.11 -17.42
CA PHE A 106 -10.01 -4.95 -16.49
C PHE A 106 -11.31 -5.50 -17.11
N ALA A 107 -12.00 -4.72 -17.96
CA ALA A 107 -13.16 -5.22 -18.69
C ALA A 107 -12.79 -6.38 -19.63
N GLY A 108 -11.63 -6.32 -20.29
CA GLY A 108 -11.10 -7.43 -21.11
C GLY A 108 -10.87 -8.71 -20.32
N LEU A 109 -10.51 -8.59 -19.04
CA LEU A 109 -10.34 -9.70 -18.10
C LEU A 109 -11.67 -10.14 -17.44
N GLY A 110 -12.80 -9.50 -17.76
CA GLY A 110 -14.12 -9.85 -17.23
C GLY A 110 -14.47 -9.25 -15.86
N PHE A 111 -13.70 -8.26 -15.39
CA PHE A 111 -14.07 -7.45 -14.23
C PHE A 111 -15.12 -6.41 -14.62
N ARG A 112 -15.87 -5.92 -13.64
CA ARG A 112 -16.97 -4.97 -13.88
C ARG A 112 -16.74 -3.72 -13.06
N SER A 113 -16.75 -2.57 -13.74
CA SER A 113 -16.72 -1.26 -13.10
C SER A 113 -18.11 -0.61 -13.11
N SER A 114 -18.43 0.14 -12.07
CA SER A 114 -19.60 1.01 -12.03
C SER A 114 -19.25 2.35 -11.39
N GLN A 115 -19.79 3.44 -11.93
CA GLN A 115 -19.64 4.75 -11.31
C GLN A 115 -20.54 4.85 -10.07
N ILE A 116 -19.99 5.35 -8.97
CA ILE A 116 -20.76 5.65 -7.76
C ILE A 116 -21.53 6.95 -8.02
N LYS A 117 -22.87 6.85 -8.02
CA LYS A 117 -23.79 7.93 -8.40
C LYS A 117 -23.48 9.23 -7.66
N GLY A 118 -23.32 10.32 -8.43
CA GLY A 118 -23.08 11.66 -7.88
C GLY A 118 -21.65 11.91 -7.41
N THR A 119 -20.69 11.05 -7.79
CA THR A 119 -19.28 11.20 -7.40
C THR A 119 -18.33 10.98 -8.58
N SER A 120 -17.07 11.37 -8.40
CA SER A 120 -15.92 11.04 -9.28
C SER A 120 -15.42 9.60 -9.12
N LYS A 121 -16.09 8.79 -8.28
CA LYS A 121 -15.58 7.49 -7.86
C LYS A 121 -16.16 6.34 -8.68
N PHE A 122 -15.33 5.34 -8.92
CA PHE A 122 -15.68 4.12 -9.64
C PHE A 122 -15.40 2.91 -8.76
N GLY A 123 -16.42 2.10 -8.50
CA GLY A 123 -16.26 0.80 -7.86
C GLY A 123 -15.92 -0.24 -8.92
N MET A 124 -15.02 -1.17 -8.58
CA MET A 124 -14.75 -2.33 -9.42
C MET A 124 -14.95 -3.61 -8.62
N GLY A 125 -15.77 -4.50 -9.19
CA GLY A 125 -16.07 -5.82 -8.64
C GLY A 125 -15.44 -6.94 -9.47
N GLY A 126 -15.53 -8.16 -8.94
CA GLY A 126 -14.92 -9.36 -9.54
C GLY A 126 -13.60 -9.77 -8.89
N PHE A 127 -13.23 -9.20 -7.75
CA PHE A 127 -12.04 -9.56 -6.97
C PHE A 127 -12.34 -10.60 -5.87
N ALA A 128 -13.26 -11.53 -6.15
CA ALA A 128 -13.54 -12.62 -5.22
C ALA A 128 -12.48 -13.72 -5.41
N LEU A 129 -11.92 -14.19 -4.29
CA LEU A 129 -11.04 -15.35 -4.25
C LEU A 129 -11.82 -16.48 -3.61
N PHE A 130 -12.52 -17.28 -4.43
CA PHE A 130 -13.45 -18.29 -3.96
C PHE A 130 -12.75 -19.44 -3.23
N SER A 131 -11.50 -19.77 -3.62
CA SER A 131 -10.71 -20.84 -3.00
C SER A 131 -10.32 -20.57 -1.54
N ILE A 132 -10.31 -19.29 -1.15
CA ILE A 132 -9.97 -18.80 0.20
C ILE A 132 -11.11 -17.98 0.84
N ASN A 133 -12.30 -18.00 0.22
CA ASN A 133 -13.51 -17.33 0.70
C ASN A 133 -13.31 -15.85 1.08
N THR A 134 -12.56 -15.13 0.25
CA THR A 134 -12.20 -13.72 0.45
C THR A 134 -12.86 -12.86 -0.60
N TYR A 135 -13.32 -11.68 -0.20
CA TYR A 135 -13.88 -10.68 -1.09
C TYR A 135 -13.11 -9.37 -0.96
N SER A 136 -12.75 -8.80 -2.12
CA SER A 136 -12.15 -7.47 -2.18
C SER A 136 -13.06 -6.46 -2.87
N SER A 137 -13.08 -5.25 -2.32
CA SER A 137 -13.71 -4.07 -2.92
C SER A 137 -12.64 -3.07 -3.30
N VAL A 138 -12.67 -2.59 -4.54
CA VAL A 138 -11.73 -1.59 -5.04
C VAL A 138 -12.49 -0.37 -5.53
N VAL A 139 -12.12 0.80 -5.04
CA VAL A 139 -12.72 2.08 -5.43
C VAL A 139 -11.63 3.02 -5.92
N TYR A 140 -11.84 3.57 -7.12
CA TYR A 140 -10.96 4.55 -7.75
C TYR A 140 -11.58 5.93 -7.64
N ASP A 141 -10.79 6.94 -7.28
CA ASP A 141 -11.18 8.35 -7.42
C ASP A 141 -10.54 8.91 -8.70
N VAL A 142 -11.36 9.41 -9.62
CA VAL A 142 -10.93 9.78 -10.97
C VAL A 142 -11.24 11.25 -11.25
N GLU A 143 -10.20 12.01 -11.59
CA GLU A 143 -10.30 13.41 -11.98
C GLU A 143 -9.76 13.61 -13.38
N SER A 144 -10.57 14.18 -14.29
CA SER A 144 -10.16 14.42 -15.69
C SER A 144 -9.57 13.19 -16.38
N ASN A 145 -10.20 12.02 -16.16
CA ASN A 145 -9.75 10.70 -16.64
C ASN A 145 -8.43 10.19 -16.02
N VAL A 146 -7.87 10.85 -15.01
CA VAL A 146 -6.67 10.40 -14.28
C VAL A 146 -7.07 9.85 -12.92
N ILE A 147 -6.57 8.67 -12.56
CA ILE A 147 -6.80 8.07 -11.24
C ILE A 147 -6.00 8.84 -10.20
N GLN A 148 -6.65 9.47 -9.23
CA GLN A 148 -6.00 10.24 -8.16
C GLN A 148 -5.75 9.43 -6.89
N SER A 149 -6.64 8.48 -6.59
CA SER A 149 -6.47 7.57 -5.46
C SER A 149 -7.17 6.25 -5.69
N ILE A 150 -6.74 5.23 -4.96
CA ILE A 150 -7.32 3.89 -4.96
C ILE A 150 -7.52 3.47 -3.50
N SER A 151 -8.72 2.99 -3.19
CA SER A 151 -9.09 2.42 -1.90
C SER A 151 -9.41 0.95 -2.10
N ILE A 152 -8.65 0.08 -1.43
CA ILE A 152 -8.80 -1.37 -1.48
C ILE A 152 -9.24 -1.83 -0.10
N THR A 153 -10.30 -2.65 -0.03
CA THR A 153 -10.77 -3.27 1.20
C THR A 153 -10.88 -4.76 0.99
N VAL A 154 -10.32 -5.53 1.92
CA VAL A 154 -10.25 -6.99 1.83
C VAL A 154 -10.68 -7.62 3.14
N ASP A 155 -11.63 -8.56 3.08
CA ASP A 155 -12.14 -9.32 4.21
C ASP A 155 -11.62 -10.78 4.20
N GLY A 156 -10.79 -11.15 5.18
CA GLY A 156 -10.12 -12.46 5.27
C GLY A 156 -10.65 -13.41 6.36
N ALA A 157 -11.89 -13.20 6.80
CA ALA A 157 -12.40 -13.73 8.07
C ALA A 157 -12.54 -15.27 8.20
N LEU A 158 -12.59 -16.01 7.08
CA LEU A 158 -13.06 -17.40 7.09
C LEU A 158 -11.93 -18.43 6.96
N GLU A 159 -10.78 -18.03 6.42
CA GLU A 159 -9.62 -18.89 6.14
C GLU A 159 -8.32 -18.13 6.44
N PRO A 160 -8.01 -17.84 7.73
CA PRO A 160 -6.93 -16.90 8.11
C PRO A 160 -5.54 -17.31 7.61
N GLU A 161 -5.23 -18.61 7.57
CA GLU A 161 -3.94 -19.11 7.07
C GLU A 161 -3.78 -18.87 5.57
N LYS A 162 -4.79 -19.22 4.77
CA LYS A 162 -4.80 -18.97 3.32
C LYS A 162 -4.87 -17.49 2.99
N PHE A 163 -5.59 -16.72 3.81
CA PHE A 163 -5.62 -15.27 3.70
C PHE A 163 -4.23 -14.67 3.95
N GLN A 164 -3.52 -15.14 4.97
CA GLN A 164 -2.16 -14.71 5.25
C GLN A 164 -1.23 -15.03 4.08
N GLU A 165 -1.30 -16.25 3.54
CA GLU A 165 -0.48 -16.67 2.40
C GLU A 165 -0.75 -15.76 1.18
N ALA A 166 -2.01 -15.55 0.84
CA ALA A 166 -2.41 -14.76 -0.31
C ALA A 166 -2.09 -13.26 -0.17
N TYR A 167 -2.20 -12.70 1.03
CA TYR A 167 -1.96 -11.27 1.29
C TYR A 167 -0.65 -11.01 2.04
N PHE A 168 0.30 -11.95 1.97
CA PHE A 168 1.57 -11.88 2.69
C PHE A 168 2.33 -10.58 2.41
N TYR A 169 2.39 -10.14 1.14
CA TYR A 169 3.05 -8.88 0.75
C TYR A 169 2.49 -7.65 1.49
N TYR A 170 1.22 -7.70 1.90
CA TYR A 170 0.53 -6.62 2.61
C TYR A 170 0.46 -6.85 4.12
N SER A 171 1.11 -7.88 4.66
CA SER A 171 1.15 -8.12 6.09
C SER A 171 1.86 -6.97 6.83
N PRO A 172 1.51 -6.68 8.08
CA PRO A 172 2.14 -5.60 8.84
C PRO A 172 3.67 -5.70 8.92
N ASP A 173 4.22 -6.91 9.08
CA ASP A 173 5.66 -7.17 9.09
C ASP A 173 6.31 -6.91 7.74
N GLU A 174 5.73 -7.37 6.62
CA GLU A 174 6.27 -7.10 5.29
C GLU A 174 6.16 -5.61 4.92
N ILE A 175 5.09 -4.92 5.34
CA ILE A 175 4.99 -3.48 5.14
C ILE A 175 6.08 -2.73 5.91
N LEU A 176 6.32 -3.04 7.19
CA LEU A 176 7.39 -2.41 7.96
C LEU A 176 8.77 -2.71 7.36
N LYS A 177 9.02 -3.95 6.97
CA LYS A 177 10.28 -4.40 6.36
C LYS A 177 10.58 -3.73 5.02
N ASN A 178 9.58 -3.62 4.15
CA ASN A 178 9.78 -3.12 2.78
C ASN A 178 9.71 -1.59 2.69
N TYR A 179 8.96 -0.93 3.58
CA TYR A 179 8.73 0.52 3.52
C TYR A 179 9.38 1.31 4.65
N GLY A 180 9.88 0.64 5.68
CA GLY A 180 10.57 1.23 6.83
C GLY A 180 9.59 1.75 7.89
N GLN A 181 10.05 2.72 8.67
CA GLN A 181 9.25 3.32 9.74
C GLN A 181 8.08 4.15 9.17
N PRO A 182 6.82 3.93 9.61
CA PRO A 182 5.70 4.80 9.26
C PRO A 182 5.86 6.19 9.88
N SER A 183 5.32 7.23 9.24
CA SER A 183 5.37 8.60 9.78
C SER A 183 4.44 8.79 10.98
N LYS A 184 3.38 7.97 11.06
CA LYS A 184 2.35 8.06 12.09
C LYS A 184 1.68 6.69 12.25
N ILE A 185 1.35 6.32 13.48
CA ILE A 185 0.53 5.17 13.80
C ILE A 185 -0.63 5.61 14.68
N LEU A 186 -1.84 5.19 14.32
CA LEU A 186 -3.04 5.40 15.14
C LEU A 186 -3.62 4.06 15.57
N LEU A 187 -4.27 4.05 16.74
CA LEU A 187 -4.96 2.89 17.28
C LEU A 187 -6.36 3.31 17.77
N ASP A 188 -7.36 2.50 17.44
CA ASP A 188 -8.74 2.65 17.92
C ASP A 188 -9.27 1.30 18.38
N ILE A 189 -9.96 1.33 19.51
CA ILE A 189 -10.62 0.18 20.13
C ILE A 189 -12.04 0.64 20.48
N PRO A 190 -13.06 0.24 19.70
CA PRO A 190 -14.42 0.64 19.97
C PRO A 190 -14.95 0.00 21.27
N ALA A 191 -15.92 0.66 21.90
CA ALA A 191 -16.58 0.15 23.12
C ALA A 191 -17.29 -1.19 22.91
N TYR A 192 -17.71 -1.45 21.67
CA TYR A 192 -18.47 -2.64 21.32
C TYR A 192 -17.54 -3.82 21.02
N GLY A 193 -17.79 -4.93 21.70
CA GLY A 193 -17.12 -6.22 21.50
C GLY A 193 -18.14 -7.34 21.36
N TYR A 194 -17.66 -8.54 21.03
CA TYR A 194 -18.48 -9.75 21.00
C TYR A 194 -17.97 -10.73 22.05
N GLY A 195 -18.77 -10.97 23.08
CA GLY A 195 -18.39 -11.81 24.21
C GLY A 195 -17.18 -11.26 24.96
N ASP A 196 -16.11 -12.05 25.02
CA ASP A 196 -14.83 -11.74 25.64
C ASP A 196 -13.84 -11.06 24.69
N LYS A 197 -14.23 -10.79 23.44
CA LYS A 197 -13.37 -10.14 22.45
C LYS A 197 -13.78 -8.69 22.18
N VAL A 198 -12.79 -7.84 21.92
CA VAL A 198 -12.96 -6.46 21.46
C VAL A 198 -12.28 -6.28 20.11
N GLY A 199 -12.93 -5.54 19.21
CA GLY A 199 -12.34 -5.20 17.91
C GLY A 199 -11.21 -4.18 18.09
N TYR A 200 -10.30 -4.10 17.13
CA TYR A 200 -9.35 -3.00 17.03
C TYR A 200 -9.19 -2.58 15.58
N SER A 201 -8.63 -1.39 15.38
CA SER A 201 -8.11 -0.96 14.09
C SER A 201 -6.78 -0.24 14.30
N PHE A 202 -5.82 -0.57 13.45
CA PHE A 202 -4.42 -0.17 13.56
C PHE A 202 -3.99 0.44 12.22
N TRP A 203 -3.75 1.75 12.21
CA TRP A 203 -3.40 2.50 11.01
C TRP A 203 -1.91 2.77 10.96
N MET A 204 -1.27 2.43 9.84
CA MET A 204 0.11 2.80 9.54
C MET A 204 0.14 3.78 8.37
N PHE A 205 0.63 4.99 8.63
CA PHE A 205 0.71 6.06 7.63
C PHE A 205 2.12 6.15 7.05
N TYR A 206 2.22 6.13 5.73
CA TYR A 206 3.44 6.40 4.98
C TYR A 206 3.23 7.66 4.14
N GLU A 207 3.03 8.80 4.80
CA GLU A 207 2.63 10.05 4.15
C GLU A 207 3.62 10.48 3.05
N HIS A 208 4.91 10.32 3.31
CA HIS A 208 5.99 10.63 2.35
C HIS A 208 5.98 9.71 1.12
N ARG A 209 5.35 8.52 1.20
CA ARG A 209 5.18 7.59 0.08
C ARG A 209 3.77 7.63 -0.53
N GLY A 210 2.84 8.39 0.06
CA GLY A 210 1.49 8.55 -0.48
C GLY A 210 0.58 7.33 -0.27
N PHE A 211 0.77 6.56 0.79
CA PHE A 211 -0.15 5.47 1.14
C PHE A 211 -0.35 5.31 2.65
N LEU A 212 -1.45 4.64 3.03
CA LEU A 212 -1.70 4.17 4.38
C LEU A 212 -2.30 2.77 4.33
N VAL A 213 -2.05 1.97 5.37
CA VAL A 213 -2.68 0.65 5.54
C VAL A 213 -3.37 0.58 6.89
N VAL A 214 -4.57 0.01 6.92
CA VAL A 214 -5.37 -0.24 8.11
C VAL A 214 -5.52 -1.73 8.31
N TYR A 215 -5.16 -2.20 9.49
CA TYR A 215 -5.37 -3.56 9.92
C TYR A 215 -6.44 -3.59 10.99
N SER A 216 -7.51 -4.32 10.73
CA SER A 216 -8.57 -4.53 11.72
C SER A 216 -8.63 -6.00 12.11
N GLY A 217 -8.88 -6.24 13.39
CA GLY A 217 -8.98 -7.58 13.96
C GLY A 217 -9.74 -7.55 15.27
N ALA A 218 -9.66 -8.63 16.04
CA ALA A 218 -10.13 -8.65 17.42
C ALA A 218 -9.05 -9.18 18.37
N THR A 219 -9.17 -8.82 19.63
CA THR A 219 -8.35 -9.36 20.71
C THR A 219 -9.20 -9.69 21.93
N GLN A 220 -8.69 -10.51 22.84
CA GLN A 220 -9.32 -10.81 24.11
C GLN A 220 -9.32 -9.56 25.02
N ARG A 221 -10.42 -9.36 25.73
CA ARG A 221 -10.61 -8.31 26.72
C ARG A 221 -9.89 -8.67 28.03
N MET A 222 -8.56 -8.64 27.99
CA MET A 222 -7.66 -8.83 29.13
C MET A 222 -6.96 -7.51 29.50
N GLU A 223 -6.53 -7.36 30.75
CA GLU A 223 -5.73 -6.19 31.17
C GLU A 223 -4.25 -6.58 31.33
N PRO A 224 -3.31 -5.93 30.61
CA PRO A 224 -3.55 -5.00 29.49
C PRO A 224 -4.04 -5.72 28.23
N LEU A 225 -4.66 -4.99 27.31
CA LEU A 225 -5.09 -5.55 26.02
C LEU A 225 -3.86 -5.88 25.18
N SER A 226 -3.74 -7.10 24.68
CA SER A 226 -2.65 -7.53 23.80
C SER A 226 -3.11 -7.51 22.35
N ILE A 227 -2.54 -6.66 21.51
CA ILE A 227 -2.94 -6.50 20.10
C ILE A 227 -1.83 -7.03 19.21
N CYS A 228 -2.18 -7.95 18.33
CA CYS A 228 -1.30 -8.52 17.33
C CYS A 228 -1.88 -8.21 15.95
N PRO A 229 -1.41 -7.16 15.24
CA PRO A 229 -1.82 -6.91 13.87
C PRO A 229 -1.13 -7.97 12.98
N SER A 230 -1.67 -9.18 12.97
CA SER A 230 -1.22 -10.32 12.18
C SER A 230 -2.43 -11.12 11.74
N PHE A 231 -2.34 -11.72 10.56
CA PHE A 231 -3.44 -12.48 9.96
C PHE A 231 -3.70 -13.83 10.66
N VAL A 232 -2.76 -14.34 11.47
CA VAL A 232 -2.84 -15.68 12.09
C VAL A 232 -3.47 -15.65 13.48
N TYR A 233 -3.45 -14.50 14.15
CA TYR A 233 -3.73 -14.47 15.58
C TYR A 233 -5.24 -14.57 15.87
N ASP A 234 -5.63 -15.66 16.56
CA ASP A 234 -6.93 -15.85 17.24
C ASP A 234 -8.19 -16.03 16.36
N GLN A 235 -8.05 -16.56 15.13
CA GLN A 235 -9.18 -16.83 14.19
C GLN A 235 -10.15 -15.65 14.04
N SER A 236 -9.71 -14.44 14.38
CA SER A 236 -10.56 -13.27 14.39
C SER A 236 -10.65 -12.71 12.97
N LYS A 237 -11.75 -12.01 12.68
CA LYS A 237 -11.97 -11.43 11.35
C LYS A 237 -10.84 -10.44 11.03
N SER A 238 -9.88 -10.87 10.23
CA SER A 238 -8.83 -10.01 9.69
C SER A 238 -9.37 -9.22 8.52
N ARG A 239 -9.14 -7.91 8.53
CA ARG A 239 -9.47 -7.02 7.43
C ARG A 239 -8.31 -6.08 7.15
N ILE A 240 -8.05 -5.87 5.86
CA ILE A 240 -7.05 -4.90 5.38
C ILE A 240 -7.81 -3.80 4.64
N HIS A 241 -7.49 -2.55 4.95
CA HIS A 241 -7.81 -1.43 4.07
C HIS A 241 -6.51 -0.76 3.61
N LEU A 242 -6.28 -0.71 2.30
CA LEU A 242 -5.14 -0.02 1.70
C LEU A 242 -5.66 1.22 0.97
N TYR A 243 -5.05 2.37 1.24
CA TYR A 243 -5.30 3.60 0.50
C TYR A 243 -4.00 4.07 -0.13
N VAL A 244 -4.00 4.26 -1.44
CA VAL A 244 -2.89 4.86 -2.19
C VAL A 244 -3.37 6.11 -2.90
N LYS A 245 -2.51 7.13 -3.00
CA LYS A 245 -2.84 8.40 -3.65
C LYS A 245 -1.69 8.98 -4.45
N SER A 246 -2.02 9.87 -5.37
CA SER A 246 -1.02 10.66 -6.10
C SER A 246 -0.38 11.70 -5.16
N SER A 247 0.87 12.06 -5.45
CA SER A 247 1.60 13.09 -4.69
C SER A 247 0.88 14.45 -4.73
N ASN A 248 0.20 14.74 -5.84
CA ASN A 248 -0.50 16.00 -6.09
C ASN A 248 -1.96 15.97 -5.62
N PHE A 249 -2.43 14.84 -5.08
CA PHE A 249 -3.79 14.76 -4.60
C PHE A 249 -3.93 15.50 -3.27
N ASN A 250 -4.77 16.54 -3.27
CA ASN A 250 -4.94 17.50 -2.17
C ASN A 250 -5.53 16.90 -0.89
N LEU A 251 -6.18 15.73 -0.97
CA LEU A 251 -6.72 15.06 0.20
C LEU A 251 -5.60 14.36 0.99
N SER A 252 -5.56 14.61 2.30
CA SER A 252 -4.68 13.88 3.20
C SER A 252 -5.15 12.43 3.35
N LEU A 253 -4.22 11.56 3.73
CA LEU A 253 -4.50 10.15 4.02
C LEU A 253 -5.53 10.00 5.17
N ASP A 254 -5.52 10.92 6.14
CA ASP A 254 -6.52 10.96 7.21
C ASP A 254 -7.94 11.18 6.67
N VAL A 255 -8.10 12.08 5.69
CA VAL A 255 -9.41 12.34 5.06
C VAL A 255 -9.83 11.16 4.18
N LEU A 256 -8.89 10.55 3.45
CA LEU A 256 -9.20 9.45 2.53
C LEU A 256 -9.62 8.17 3.22
N SER A 257 -9.07 7.87 4.39
CA SER A 257 -9.51 6.74 5.21
C SER A 257 -10.95 6.90 5.73
N ASN A 258 -11.60 8.05 5.48
CA ASN A 258 -12.94 8.42 5.97
C ASN A 258 -13.10 8.05 7.45
N SER A 259 -12.03 8.33 8.17
CA SER A 259 -11.66 7.62 9.36
C SER A 259 -12.64 7.79 10.52
N GLY A 260 -13.38 8.91 10.57
CA GLY A 260 -14.28 9.20 11.69
C GLY A 260 -13.60 9.04 13.07
N HIS A 261 -12.26 9.14 13.12
CA HIS A 261 -11.36 8.77 14.23
C HIS A 261 -11.45 9.70 15.43
N THR A 262 -12.65 10.19 15.75
CA THR A 262 -12.86 11.03 16.94
C THR A 262 -12.36 10.39 18.24
N LYS A 263 -12.10 9.08 18.25
CA LYS A 263 -11.59 8.34 19.41
C LYS A 263 -10.24 7.64 19.21
N ALA A 264 -9.66 7.66 18.00
CA ALA A 264 -8.37 7.03 17.79
C ALA A 264 -7.28 7.81 18.56
N LYS A 265 -6.33 7.08 19.12
CA LYS A 265 -5.17 7.64 19.83
C LYS A 265 -3.92 7.45 18.99
N SER A 266 -2.94 8.32 19.16
CA SER A 266 -1.60 8.04 18.66
C SER A 266 -1.04 6.79 19.34
N PHE A 267 -0.08 6.13 18.68
CA PHE A 267 0.55 4.94 19.24
C PHE A 267 1.25 5.21 20.58
N GLU A 268 1.86 6.39 20.73
CA GLU A 268 2.49 6.83 21.97
C GLU A 268 1.48 7.03 23.09
N GLU A 269 0.37 7.71 22.83
CA GLU A 269 -0.71 7.85 23.83
C GLU A 269 -1.32 6.50 24.23
N ALA A 270 -1.42 5.57 23.26
CA ALA A 270 -2.04 4.26 23.48
C ALA A 270 -1.14 3.27 24.23
N THR A 271 0.18 3.33 24.02
CA THR A 271 1.11 2.27 24.47
C THR A 271 2.25 2.78 25.34
N GLY A 272 2.48 4.10 25.38
CA GLY A 272 3.66 4.71 25.99
C GLY A 272 4.94 4.54 25.17
N LYS A 273 4.88 3.93 23.98
CA LYS A 273 6.01 3.77 23.06
C LYS A 273 5.89 4.70 21.86
N SER A 274 7.01 5.28 21.44
CA SER A 274 7.10 6.01 20.18
C SER A 274 6.98 5.07 18.97
N VAL A 275 6.65 5.64 17.80
CA VAL A 275 6.63 4.89 16.53
C VAL A 275 8.01 4.31 16.19
N SER A 276 9.08 5.03 16.50
CA SER A 276 10.46 4.56 16.26
C SER A 276 10.83 3.36 17.14
N GLU A 277 10.43 3.38 18.41
CA GLU A 277 10.65 2.23 19.31
C GLU A 277 9.87 1.00 18.84
N TYR A 278 8.61 1.17 18.42
CA TYR A 278 7.83 0.08 17.84
C TYR A 278 8.49 -0.50 16.60
N TYR A 279 8.91 0.34 15.66
CA TYR A 279 9.61 -0.11 14.45
C TYR A 279 10.89 -0.89 14.79
N TYR A 280 11.71 -0.37 15.72
CA TYR A 280 12.94 -1.03 16.15
C TYR A 280 12.68 -2.38 16.85
N ASP A 281 11.63 -2.47 17.66
CA ASP A 281 11.23 -3.72 18.33
C ASP A 281 10.87 -4.81 17.30
N VAL A 282 10.12 -4.45 16.25
CA VAL A 282 9.73 -5.37 15.17
C VAL A 282 10.92 -5.73 14.28
N GLU A 283 11.77 -4.76 13.93
CA GLU A 283 12.98 -4.98 13.14
C GLU A 283 13.97 -5.93 13.86
N SER A 284 14.11 -5.76 15.18
CA SER A 284 14.99 -6.60 16.01
C SER A 284 14.46 -8.02 16.21
N ASN A 285 13.13 -8.18 16.20
CA ASN A 285 12.47 -9.48 16.29
C ASN A 285 11.10 -9.42 15.60
N PRO A 286 10.97 -9.94 14.37
CA PRO A 286 9.69 -9.90 13.64
C PRO A 286 8.53 -10.59 14.37
N ALA A 287 8.81 -11.52 15.30
CA ALA A 287 7.79 -12.14 16.14
C ALA A 287 7.17 -11.16 17.17
N ASN A 288 7.78 -9.99 17.40
CA ASN A 288 7.33 -8.97 18.34
C ASN A 288 6.38 -7.93 17.71
N ILE A 289 5.64 -8.29 16.67
CA ILE A 289 4.67 -7.36 16.06
C ILE A 289 3.52 -6.98 17.00
N CYS A 290 3.31 -7.79 18.03
CA CYS A 290 2.31 -7.55 19.06
C CYS A 290 2.76 -6.46 20.05
N PHE A 291 1.79 -5.73 20.59
CA PHE A 291 2.00 -4.73 21.63
C PHE A 291 0.83 -4.74 22.62
N THR A 292 1.01 -4.07 23.76
CA THR A 292 -0.03 -3.97 24.78
C THR A 292 -0.51 -2.54 24.97
N THR A 293 -1.78 -2.36 25.30
CA THR A 293 -2.38 -1.08 25.67
C THR A 293 -3.26 -1.22 26.92
N PRO A 294 -3.25 -0.28 27.87
CA PRO A 294 -4.14 -0.32 29.04
C PRO A 294 -5.61 -0.30 28.62
N SER A 295 -6.46 -1.19 29.17
CA SER A 295 -7.87 -1.23 28.77
C SER A 295 -8.64 0.03 29.17
N ASN A 296 -8.19 0.72 30.23
CA ASN A 296 -8.83 1.93 30.75
C ASN A 296 -8.69 3.17 29.84
N LEU A 297 -7.87 3.08 28.77
CA LEU A 297 -7.78 4.14 27.75
C LEU A 297 -8.96 4.10 26.77
N TRP A 298 -9.70 3.00 26.73
CA TRP A 298 -10.73 2.70 25.75
C TRP A 298 -12.12 2.68 26.41
N PRO A 299 -13.17 3.10 25.68
CA PRO A 299 -14.53 3.22 26.21
C PRO A 299 -15.23 1.88 26.49
#